data_AF-A0A5K0Z754-F1
#
_entry.id   AF-A0A5K0Z754-F1
#
_cell.length_a   1.000
_cell.length_b   1.000
_cell.length_c   1.000
_cell.angle_alpha   90.00
_cell.angle_beta   90.00
_cell.angle_gamma   90.00
#
_symmetry.space_group_name_H-M   'P 1'
#
loop_
_entity.id
_entity.type
_entity.pdbx_description
1 polymer ?
#
loop_
_entity_poly.entity_id
_entity_poly.type
_entity_poly.pdbx_seq_one_letter_code
_entity_poly.pdbx_strand_id
1 'polypeptide(L)'
;FSQDRVAVSSLLAVGAVHHHLVSNLERTRIGLIVETAEPREVHHFCTLVGFGADAICPYLAVETIWRLQVDGKIPPKEDGSFHSKGELVDKYFYACNYGIMKVLAKMGISTLASYKGAQIFEALGLASEVINRCFAGTPSRIEGATFEMLARDTLRLHEMAFPTRALPPGSAETVALPNPGDYHWRKGGEVHLNDPQAIAKLQEAARSNSVAAYREYSKLVENLNKACNLRGMLKFKEIGSSIPLDEVEPASEIVKRFCTGAMSYGSISLEAHTALAVAMNRIGGKSNT
;
A
#
# COMPACT_ATOMS: atom_id res chain seq x y z
N PHE A 1 21.31 14.39 3.05
CA PHE A 1 20.32 15.05 3.92
C PHE A 1 21.03 15.51 5.18
N SER A 2 20.59 16.61 5.79
CA SER A 2 21.12 17.15 7.06
C SER A 2 19.99 17.89 7.77
N GLN A 3 20.18 18.34 9.01
CA GLN A 3 19.16 19.12 9.72
C GLN A 3 18.59 20.27 8.87
N ASP A 4 19.43 20.95 8.08
CA ASP A 4 19.04 22.05 7.19
C ASP A 4 18.72 21.64 5.74
N ARG A 5 18.84 20.35 5.38
CA ARG A 5 18.67 19.86 4.00
C ARG A 5 17.77 18.64 3.94
N VAL A 6 16.54 18.89 3.49
CA VAL A 6 15.51 17.90 3.21
C VAL A 6 15.85 17.15 1.91
N ALA A 7 15.69 15.83 1.91
CA ALA A 7 15.87 15.03 0.70
C ALA A 7 14.66 15.19 -0.23
N VAL A 8 14.90 15.29 -1.54
CA VAL A 8 13.83 15.22 -2.54
C VAL A 8 13.50 13.75 -2.79
N SER A 9 12.23 13.44 -3.03
CA SER A 9 11.82 12.09 -3.44
C SER A 9 12.62 11.63 -4.64
N SER A 10 13.21 10.45 -4.53
CA SER A 10 14.06 9.86 -5.56
C SER A 10 13.25 9.57 -6.82
N LEU A 11 11.99 9.17 -6.66
CA LEU A 11 11.09 8.89 -7.78
C LEU A 11 10.73 10.18 -8.54
N LEU A 12 10.38 11.25 -7.83
CA LEU A 12 10.09 12.55 -8.45
C LEU A 12 11.32 13.12 -9.17
N ALA A 13 12.49 13.02 -8.54
CA ALA A 13 13.74 13.51 -9.12
C ALA A 13 14.11 12.76 -10.40
N VAL A 14 14.09 11.43 -10.36
CA VAL A 14 14.41 10.58 -11.52
C VAL A 14 13.42 10.79 -12.65
N GLY A 15 12.12 10.80 -12.34
CA GLY A 15 11.09 11.03 -13.33
C GLY A 15 11.25 12.39 -14.04
N ALA A 16 11.44 13.46 -13.27
CA ALA A 16 11.65 14.81 -13.82
C ALA A 16 12.89 14.88 -14.73
N VAL A 17 14.02 14.33 -14.28
CA VAL A 17 15.27 14.31 -15.07
C VAL A 17 15.10 13.44 -16.32
N HIS A 18 14.50 12.26 -16.19
CA HIS A 18 14.22 11.37 -17.31
C HIS A 18 13.41 12.08 -18.39
N HIS A 19 12.27 12.68 -18.02
CA HIS A 19 11.42 13.38 -18.98
C HIS A 19 12.09 14.61 -19.59
N HIS A 20 12.85 15.37 -18.81
CA HIS A 20 13.60 16.50 -19.35
C HIS A 20 14.60 16.05 -20.43
N LEU A 21 15.40 15.01 -20.14
CA LEU A 21 16.38 14.46 -21.09
C LEU A 21 15.71 13.86 -22.32
N VAL A 22 14.53 13.23 -22.17
CA VAL A 22 13.75 12.73 -23.31
C VAL A 22 13.27 13.90 -24.17
N SER A 23 12.76 14.98 -23.57
CA SER A 23 12.27 16.15 -24.31
C SER A 23 13.38 16.87 -25.09
N ASN A 24 14.62 16.82 -24.58
CA ASN A 24 15.79 17.42 -25.24
C ASN A 24 16.53 16.45 -26.18
N LEU A 25 16.06 15.21 -26.35
CA LEU A 25 16.72 14.16 -27.14
C LEU A 25 18.13 13.78 -26.62
N GLU A 26 18.39 13.97 -25.32
CA GLU A 26 19.68 13.69 -24.68
C GLU A 26 19.69 12.36 -23.92
N ARG A 27 18.51 11.77 -23.67
CA ARG A 27 18.37 10.58 -22.82
C ARG A 27 19.17 9.36 -23.29
N THR A 28 19.42 9.22 -24.59
CA THR A 28 20.18 8.11 -25.19
C THR A 28 21.69 8.20 -24.91
N ARG A 29 22.18 9.38 -24.54
CA ARG A 29 23.62 9.65 -24.34
C ARG A 29 24.07 9.46 -22.89
N ILE A 30 23.14 9.31 -21.95
CA ILE A 30 23.40 9.36 -20.52
C ILE A 30 22.68 8.20 -19.82
N GLY A 31 23.37 7.55 -18.88
CA GLY A 31 22.76 6.63 -17.92
C GLY A 31 22.37 7.36 -16.62
N LEU A 32 21.19 7.06 -16.08
CA LEU A 32 20.69 7.59 -14.81
C LEU A 32 20.89 6.56 -13.70
N ILE A 33 21.85 6.81 -12.82
CA ILE A 33 22.10 6.00 -11.62
C ILE A 33 21.54 6.74 -10.42
N VAL A 34 20.75 6.04 -9.61
CA VAL A 34 20.05 6.61 -8.46
C VAL A 34 20.65 6.07 -7.17
N GLU A 35 21.38 6.92 -6.46
CA GLU A 35 21.84 6.63 -5.11
C GLU A 35 20.83 7.17 -4.10
N THR A 36 20.20 6.29 -3.32
CA THR A 36 19.02 6.66 -2.53
C THR A 36 18.83 5.82 -1.28
N ALA A 37 18.27 6.46 -0.25
CA ALA A 37 17.89 5.83 1.02
C ALA A 37 16.44 5.30 1.03
N GLU A 38 15.62 5.65 0.04
CA GLU A 38 14.18 5.38 0.04
C GLU A 38 13.77 3.95 -0.38
N PRO A 39 14.33 3.36 -1.46
CA PRO A 39 13.87 2.08 -1.94
C PRO A 39 14.30 0.96 -1.00
N ARG A 40 13.32 0.11 -0.67
CA ARG A 40 13.44 -0.99 0.27
C ARG A 40 12.54 -2.16 -0.10
N GLU A 41 11.38 -1.85 -0.69
CA GLU A 41 10.41 -2.80 -1.23
C GLU A 41 10.53 -2.95 -2.74
N VAL A 42 10.12 -4.12 -3.25
CA VAL A 42 10.10 -4.45 -4.69
C VAL A 42 9.43 -3.36 -5.52
N HIS A 43 8.31 -2.80 -5.03
CA HIS A 43 7.57 -1.78 -5.75
C HIS A 43 8.38 -0.50 -5.95
N HIS A 44 9.21 -0.08 -4.98
CA HIS A 44 10.06 1.11 -5.10
C HIS A 44 11.10 0.95 -6.21
N PHE A 45 11.68 -0.25 -6.35
CA PHE A 45 12.61 -0.54 -7.45
C PHE A 45 11.88 -0.55 -8.80
N CYS A 46 10.71 -1.18 -8.87
CA CYS A 46 9.89 -1.22 -10.07
C CYS A 46 9.46 0.18 -10.53
N THR A 47 9.10 1.09 -9.61
CA THR A 47 8.74 2.47 -9.98
C THR A 47 9.96 3.24 -10.47
N LEU A 48 11.09 3.21 -9.74
CA LEU A 48 12.32 3.89 -10.17
C LEU A 48 12.78 3.45 -11.57
N VAL A 49 12.81 2.15 -11.86
CA VAL A 49 13.16 1.65 -13.19
C VAL A 49 12.08 2.01 -14.22
N GLY A 50 10.81 1.84 -13.89
CA GLY A 50 9.69 2.16 -14.78
C GLY A 50 9.60 3.63 -15.17
N PHE A 51 10.15 4.52 -14.35
CA PHE A 51 10.25 5.96 -14.59
C PHE A 51 11.66 6.42 -15.01
N GLY A 52 12.56 5.49 -15.32
CA GLY A 52 13.75 5.78 -16.12
C GLY A 52 15.10 5.65 -15.45
N ALA A 53 15.19 5.11 -14.24
CA ALA A 53 16.46 4.72 -13.63
C ALA A 53 17.11 3.57 -14.42
N ASP A 54 18.42 3.67 -14.69
CA ASP A 54 19.22 2.60 -15.30
C ASP A 54 19.85 1.68 -14.23
N ALA A 55 20.20 2.24 -13.07
CA ALA A 55 20.69 1.49 -11.92
C ALA A 55 20.28 2.19 -10.62
N ILE A 56 20.15 1.40 -9.54
CA ILE A 56 19.72 1.88 -8.23
C ILE A 56 20.71 1.37 -7.18
N CYS A 57 21.24 2.28 -6.37
CA CYS A 57 22.06 1.99 -5.20
C CYS A 57 21.23 2.29 -3.93
N PRO A 58 20.58 1.28 -3.32
CA PRO A 58 19.75 1.44 -2.13
C PRO A 58 20.60 1.43 -0.85
N TYR A 59 21.49 2.40 -0.67
CA TYR A 59 22.53 2.33 0.36
C TYR A 59 21.96 2.15 1.79
N LEU A 60 20.89 2.87 2.15
CA LEU A 60 20.34 2.79 3.50
C LEU A 60 19.68 1.44 3.78
N ALA A 61 19.09 0.80 2.77
CA ALA A 61 18.53 -0.55 2.93
C ALA A 61 19.64 -1.56 3.25
N VAL A 62 20.78 -1.46 2.55
CA VAL A 62 21.97 -2.29 2.79
C VAL A 62 22.53 -2.07 4.20
N GLU A 63 22.70 -0.80 4.62
CA GLU A 63 23.16 -0.48 5.97
C GLU A 63 22.20 -0.97 7.05
N THR A 64 20.89 -0.86 6.80
CA THR A 64 19.85 -1.35 7.71
C THR A 64 19.95 -2.86 7.90
N ILE A 65 20.19 -3.63 6.84
CA ILE A 65 20.37 -5.09 6.91
C ILE A 65 21.56 -5.45 7.79
N TRP A 66 22.68 -4.75 7.64
CA TRP A 66 23.85 -4.97 8.50
C TRP A 66 23.54 -4.64 9.96
N ARG A 67 22.79 -3.56 10.20
CA ARG A 67 22.40 -3.17 11.56
C ARG A 67 21.45 -4.18 12.20
N LEU A 68 20.51 -4.74 11.44
CA LEU A 68 19.59 -5.78 11.93
C LEU A 68 20.31 -7.03 12.44
N GLN A 69 21.43 -7.42 11.83
CA GLN A 69 22.25 -8.52 12.36
C GLN A 69 22.91 -8.14 13.70
N VAL A 70 23.46 -6.92 13.80
CA VAL A 70 24.07 -6.43 15.05
C VAL A 70 23.03 -6.36 16.17
N ASP A 71 21.80 -5.98 15.86
CA ASP A 71 20.69 -5.92 16.80
C ASP A 71 20.04 -7.30 17.09
N GLY A 72 20.62 -8.39 16.56
CA GLY A 72 20.16 -9.77 16.80
C GLY A 72 18.79 -10.09 16.21
N LYS A 73 18.35 -9.33 15.19
CA LYS A 73 17.05 -9.53 14.51
C LYS A 73 17.11 -10.55 13.38
N ILE A 74 18.31 -10.88 12.91
CA ILE A 74 18.54 -11.92 11.93
C ILE A 74 18.96 -13.19 12.69
N PRO A 75 18.24 -14.32 12.55
CA PRO A 75 18.64 -15.56 13.19
C PRO A 75 20.01 -16.00 12.67
N PRO A 76 20.85 -16.62 13.52
CA PRO A 76 22.11 -17.19 13.07
C PRO A 76 21.85 -18.38 12.13
N LYS A 77 22.91 -18.80 11.44
CA LYS A 77 22.89 -20.04 10.65
C LYS A 77 22.67 -21.26 11.53
N GLU A 78 22.38 -22.40 10.90
CA GLU A 78 22.20 -23.69 11.60
C GLU A 78 23.42 -24.10 12.43
N ASP A 79 24.63 -23.68 12.03
CA ASP A 79 25.89 -23.89 12.76
C ASP A 79 26.14 -22.89 13.90
N GLY A 80 25.21 -21.95 14.13
CA GLY A 80 25.31 -20.89 15.14
C GLY A 80 26.16 -19.70 14.73
N SER A 81 26.75 -19.69 13.52
CA SER A 81 27.55 -18.57 13.03
C SER A 81 26.70 -17.43 12.47
N PHE A 82 27.23 -16.21 12.49
CA PHE A 82 26.59 -15.05 11.85
C PHE A 82 26.77 -15.10 10.33
N HIS A 83 25.82 -14.49 9.60
CA HIS A 83 25.96 -14.32 8.16
C HIS A 83 27.05 -13.27 7.85
N SER A 84 27.76 -13.46 6.74
CA SER A 84 28.67 -12.42 6.26
C SER A 84 27.85 -11.23 5.73
N LYS A 85 28.42 -10.02 5.78
CA LYS A 85 27.76 -8.82 5.24
C LYS A 85 27.39 -8.97 3.76
N GLY A 86 28.27 -9.58 2.97
CA GLY A 86 28.04 -9.85 1.54
C GLY A 86 26.89 -10.82 1.32
N GLU A 87 26.85 -11.93 2.08
CA GLU A 87 25.79 -12.93 1.98
C GLU A 87 24.40 -12.35 2.26
N LEU A 88 24.28 -11.48 3.26
CA LEU A 88 23.01 -10.82 3.56
C LEU A 88 22.54 -9.90 2.43
N VAL A 89 23.48 -9.17 1.83
CA VAL A 89 23.21 -8.27 0.71
C VAL A 89 22.82 -9.06 -0.54
N ASP A 90 23.50 -10.16 -0.83
CA ASP A 90 23.19 -11.05 -1.95
C ASP A 90 21.79 -11.65 -1.81
N LYS A 91 21.41 -12.11 -0.60
CA LYS A 91 20.05 -12.60 -0.31
C LYS A 91 18.99 -11.53 -0.51
N TYR A 92 19.27 -10.30 -0.08
CA TYR A 92 18.37 -9.17 -0.27
C TYR A 92 18.17 -8.85 -1.75
N PHE A 93 19.25 -8.73 -2.52
CA PHE A 93 19.16 -8.48 -3.96
C PHE A 93 18.54 -9.64 -4.72
N TYR A 94 18.79 -10.89 -4.32
CA TYR A 94 18.11 -12.05 -4.88
C TYR A 94 16.59 -11.94 -4.70
N ALA A 95 16.12 -11.62 -3.49
CA ALA A 95 14.70 -11.43 -3.21
C ALA A 95 14.10 -10.25 -4.01
N CYS A 96 14.82 -9.13 -4.10
CA CYS A 96 14.39 -7.97 -4.88
C CYS A 96 14.29 -8.29 -6.37
N ASN A 97 15.33 -8.91 -6.95
CA ASN A 97 15.35 -9.31 -8.37
C ASN A 97 14.23 -10.30 -8.67
N TYR A 98 14.01 -11.29 -7.81
CA TYR A 98 12.91 -12.23 -7.94
C TYR A 98 11.53 -11.55 -7.87
N GLY A 99 11.38 -10.58 -6.96
CA GLY A 99 10.18 -9.76 -6.87
C GLY A 99 9.93 -8.91 -8.12
N ILE A 100 10.98 -8.27 -8.66
CA ILE A 100 10.91 -7.49 -9.90
C ILE A 100 10.48 -8.40 -11.05
N MET A 101 11.08 -9.57 -11.21
CA MET A 101 10.67 -10.55 -12.24
C MET A 101 9.20 -10.93 -12.12
N LYS A 102 8.67 -11.09 -10.89
CA LYS A 102 7.23 -11.32 -10.68
C LYS A 102 6.37 -10.15 -11.14
N VAL A 103 6.79 -8.91 -10.88
CA VAL A 103 6.05 -7.71 -11.33
C VAL A 103 6.04 -7.63 -12.86
N LEU A 104 7.19 -7.83 -13.50
CA LEU A 104 7.31 -7.87 -14.96
C LEU A 104 6.40 -8.96 -15.58
N ALA A 105 6.40 -10.15 -14.98
CA ALA A 105 5.58 -11.28 -15.43
C ALA A 105 4.07 -11.00 -15.37
N LYS A 106 3.58 -10.14 -14.46
CA LYS A 106 2.14 -9.77 -14.39
C LYS A 106 1.64 -9.15 -15.69
N MET A 107 2.52 -8.48 -16.43
CA MET A 107 2.21 -7.82 -17.70
C MET A 107 2.81 -8.56 -18.91
N GLY A 108 3.34 -9.76 -18.70
CA GLY A 108 3.99 -10.55 -19.75
C GLY A 108 5.31 -9.97 -20.27
N ILE A 109 5.95 -9.06 -19.53
CA ILE A 109 7.22 -8.44 -19.94
C ILE A 109 8.37 -9.36 -19.52
N SER A 110 9.27 -9.70 -20.46
CA SER A 110 10.37 -10.64 -20.20
C SER A 110 11.73 -9.97 -19.98
N THR A 111 11.91 -8.69 -20.32
CA THR A 111 13.19 -8.00 -20.19
C THR A 111 13.08 -6.70 -19.40
N LEU A 112 14.09 -6.41 -18.58
CA LEU A 112 14.17 -5.15 -17.82
C LEU A 112 14.35 -3.95 -18.76
N ALA A 113 15.04 -4.14 -19.88
CA ALA A 113 15.27 -3.09 -20.87
C ALA A 113 13.95 -2.58 -21.48
N SER A 114 13.00 -3.47 -21.76
CA SER A 114 11.66 -3.08 -22.22
C SER A 114 10.78 -2.48 -21.13
N TYR A 115 11.02 -2.85 -19.87
CA TYR A 115 10.27 -2.32 -18.73
C TYR A 115 10.72 -0.90 -18.34
N LYS A 116 12.01 -0.60 -18.53
CA LYS A 116 12.60 0.70 -18.18
C LYS A 116 11.96 1.84 -18.95
N GLY A 117 11.46 2.83 -18.23
CA GLY A 117 10.79 4.01 -18.82
C GLY A 117 9.43 3.72 -19.45
N ALA A 118 8.92 2.47 -19.39
CA ALA A 118 7.65 2.10 -20.02
C ALA A 118 6.41 2.58 -19.24
N GLN A 119 6.58 3.06 -18.00
CA GLN A 119 5.51 3.59 -17.15
C GLN A 119 4.29 2.66 -17.03
N ILE A 120 4.53 1.37 -16.74
CA ILE A 120 3.46 0.38 -16.56
C ILE A 120 2.79 0.53 -15.19
N PHE A 121 2.25 1.72 -14.95
CA PHE A 121 1.67 2.16 -13.70
C PHE A 121 0.47 3.07 -13.96
N GLU A 122 -0.39 3.18 -12.96
CA GLU A 122 -1.44 4.20 -12.89
C GLU A 122 -1.22 5.01 -11.62
N ALA A 123 -1.27 6.34 -11.75
CA ALA A 123 -1.18 7.24 -10.60
C ALA A 123 -2.58 7.53 -10.06
N LEU A 124 -2.78 7.30 -8.76
CA LEU A 124 -4.02 7.62 -8.07
C LEU A 124 -3.77 8.73 -7.05
N GLY A 125 -4.46 9.87 -7.20
CA GLY A 125 -4.38 10.97 -6.24
C GLY A 125 -3.15 11.86 -6.38
N LEU A 126 -2.57 11.97 -7.58
CA LEU A 126 -1.52 12.96 -7.88
C LEU A 126 -2.10 14.05 -8.78
N ALA A 127 -1.79 15.31 -8.49
CA ALA A 127 -2.22 16.43 -9.32
C ALA A 127 -1.55 16.40 -10.70
N SER A 128 -2.24 16.95 -11.72
CA SER A 128 -1.71 17.00 -13.08
C SER A 128 -0.37 17.73 -13.18
N GLU A 129 -0.12 18.73 -12.32
CA GLU A 129 1.19 19.41 -12.28
C GLU A 129 2.36 18.46 -11.97
N VAL A 130 2.16 17.50 -11.05
CA VAL A 130 3.16 16.51 -10.67
C VAL A 130 3.33 15.49 -11.81
N ILE A 131 2.21 15.01 -12.35
CA ILE A 131 2.22 14.06 -13.48
C ILE A 131 2.93 14.66 -14.69
N ASN A 132 2.56 15.87 -15.10
CA ASN A 132 3.12 16.52 -16.28
C ASN A 132 4.61 16.79 -16.13
N ARG A 133 5.09 17.07 -14.91
CA ARG A 133 6.49 17.39 -14.66
C ARG A 133 7.37 16.15 -14.46
N CYS A 134 6.88 15.15 -13.75
CA CYS A 134 7.69 14.01 -13.29
C CYS A 134 7.33 12.68 -13.97
N PHE A 135 6.11 12.52 -14.49
CA PHE A 135 5.57 11.21 -14.90
C PHE A 135 4.73 11.31 -16.19
N ALA A 136 5.14 12.17 -17.12
CA ALA A 136 4.36 12.52 -18.29
C ALA A 136 4.01 11.27 -19.11
N GLY A 137 2.72 11.07 -19.39
CA GLY A 137 2.19 9.87 -20.04
C GLY A 137 1.48 8.89 -19.10
N THR A 138 1.70 9.00 -17.78
CA THR A 138 1.03 8.16 -16.78
C THR A 138 -0.44 8.58 -16.62
N PRO A 139 -1.41 7.65 -16.73
CA PRO A 139 -2.80 7.94 -16.40
C PRO A 139 -2.97 8.35 -14.94
N SER A 140 -3.66 9.46 -14.70
CA SER A 140 -4.14 9.85 -13.37
C SER A 140 -5.57 10.37 -13.44
N ARG A 141 -6.53 9.47 -13.16
CA ARG A 141 -7.97 9.73 -13.34
C ARG A 141 -8.59 10.52 -12.19
N ILE A 142 -7.95 10.48 -11.03
CA ILE A 142 -8.37 11.19 -9.82
C ILE A 142 -7.17 12.03 -9.41
N GLU A 143 -7.29 13.35 -9.56
CA GLU A 143 -6.27 14.30 -9.12
C GLU A 143 -6.16 14.33 -7.59
N GLY A 144 -5.07 14.91 -7.07
CA GLY A 144 -4.86 14.99 -5.63
C GLY A 144 -3.63 15.80 -5.27
N ALA A 145 -2.62 15.14 -4.72
CA ALA A 145 -1.45 15.78 -4.12
C ALA A 145 -0.68 16.64 -5.12
N THR A 146 -0.49 17.90 -4.75
CA THR A 146 0.38 18.88 -5.43
C THR A 146 1.83 18.76 -4.94
N PHE A 147 2.77 19.42 -5.61
CA PHE A 147 4.15 19.52 -5.13
C PHE A 147 4.24 20.11 -3.72
N GLU A 148 3.37 21.07 -3.39
CA GLU A 148 3.32 21.65 -2.06
C GLU A 148 2.91 20.63 -1.00
N MET A 149 1.90 19.80 -1.29
CA MET A 149 1.46 18.75 -0.36
C MET A 149 2.56 17.69 -0.16
N LEU A 150 3.18 17.24 -1.25
CA LEU A 150 4.29 16.29 -1.19
C LEU A 150 5.50 16.86 -0.42
N ALA A 151 5.80 18.14 -0.60
CA ALA A 151 6.84 18.83 0.16
C ALA A 151 6.50 18.90 1.66
N ARG A 152 5.24 19.18 2.02
CA ARG A 152 4.79 19.19 3.43
C ARG A 152 4.93 17.81 4.08
N ASP A 153 4.58 16.74 3.37
CA ASP A 153 4.76 15.38 3.88
C ASP A 153 6.23 15.04 4.09
N THR A 154 7.09 15.44 3.15
CA THR A 154 8.54 15.27 3.26
C THR A 154 9.11 16.05 4.44
N LEU A 155 8.66 17.29 4.65
CA LEU A 155 9.04 18.12 5.79
C LEU A 155 8.59 17.52 7.12
N ARG A 156 7.40 16.90 7.16
CA ARG A 156 6.92 16.22 8.36
C ARG A 156 7.80 15.03 8.72
N LEU A 157 8.19 14.23 7.73
CA LEU A 157 9.14 13.12 7.93
C LEU A 157 10.51 13.64 8.38
N HIS A 158 10.96 14.77 7.81
CA HIS A 158 12.20 15.43 8.19
C HIS A 158 12.19 15.90 9.65
N GLU A 159 11.11 16.54 10.10
CA GLU A 159 10.92 16.97 11.49
C GLU A 159 10.90 15.78 12.46
N MET A 160 10.36 14.62 12.04
CA MET A 160 10.41 13.40 12.86
C MET A 160 11.85 12.90 13.05
N ALA A 161 12.71 13.03 12.05
CA ALA A 161 14.10 12.63 12.11
C ALA A 161 15.01 13.68 12.78
N PHE A 162 14.69 14.95 12.62
CA PHE A 162 15.42 16.10 13.18
C PHE A 162 14.47 16.99 14.00
N PRO A 163 13.99 16.52 15.17
CA PRO A 163 12.99 17.24 15.92
C PRO A 163 13.53 18.57 16.45
N THR A 164 12.78 19.64 16.24
CA THR A 164 13.10 20.99 16.74
C THR A 164 13.15 21.03 18.26
N ARG A 165 12.40 20.13 18.92
CA ARG A 165 12.41 19.94 20.38
C ARG A 165 13.07 18.62 20.74
N ALA A 166 14.04 18.68 21.66
CA ALA A 166 14.64 17.48 22.22
C ALA A 166 13.57 16.58 22.86
N LEU A 167 13.52 15.33 22.39
CA LEU A 167 12.69 14.30 22.98
C LEU A 167 13.25 13.90 24.35
N PRO A 168 12.41 13.49 25.32
CA PRO A 168 12.88 13.04 26.62
C PRO A 168 13.88 11.89 26.47
N PRO A 169 15.06 11.97 27.12
CA PRO A 169 16.06 10.90 27.06
C PRO A 169 15.47 9.56 27.52
N GLY A 170 15.63 8.51 26.71
CA GLY A 170 15.13 7.17 27.01
C GLY A 170 13.64 6.95 26.70
N SER A 171 12.95 7.92 26.11
CA SER A 171 11.61 7.70 25.57
C SER A 171 11.65 6.73 24.38
N ALA A 172 10.58 5.96 24.17
CA ALA A 172 10.49 5.02 23.03
C ALA A 172 10.71 5.72 21.67
N GLU A 173 10.31 6.99 21.59
CA GLU A 173 10.46 7.86 20.41
C GLU A 173 11.94 8.17 20.09
N THR A 174 12.83 8.08 21.08
CA THR A 174 14.28 8.28 20.87
C THR A 174 15.03 7.03 20.42
N VAL A 175 14.42 5.85 20.53
CA VAL A 175 15.12 4.55 20.38
C VAL A 175 14.54 3.70 19.25
N ALA A 176 13.29 3.92 18.86
CA ALA A 176 12.61 3.09 17.86
C ALA A 176 11.86 3.94 16.83
N LEU A 177 11.79 3.41 15.60
CA LEU A 177 10.91 3.96 14.57
C LEU A 177 9.44 3.72 14.96
N PRO A 178 8.55 4.70 14.71
CA PRO A 178 7.13 4.51 14.94
C PRO A 178 6.60 3.38 14.04
N ASN A 179 5.66 2.60 14.57
CA ASN A 179 4.93 1.62 13.78
C ASN A 179 3.53 2.16 13.49
N PRO A 180 3.30 2.75 12.31
CA PRO A 180 2.00 3.30 11.93
C PRO A 180 0.95 2.20 11.72
N GLY A 181 1.34 0.93 11.55
CA GLY A 181 0.38 -0.14 11.33
C GLY A 181 -0.10 -0.25 9.89
N ASP A 182 0.75 0.04 8.90
CA ASP A 182 0.39 0.01 7.47
C ASP A 182 -0.15 -1.37 7.03
N TYR A 183 0.47 -2.46 7.51
CA TYR A 183 0.07 -3.83 7.16
C TYR A 183 -0.94 -4.45 8.12
N HIS A 184 -0.91 -4.05 9.39
CA HIS A 184 -1.74 -4.62 10.45
C HIS A 184 -2.27 -3.52 11.34
N TRP A 185 -3.56 -3.58 11.65
CA TRP A 185 -4.23 -2.62 12.52
C TRP A 185 -3.45 -2.45 13.83
N ARG A 186 -3.27 -1.19 14.22
CA ARG A 186 -2.73 -0.79 15.51
C ARG A 186 -3.56 0.33 16.09
N LYS A 187 -3.73 0.32 17.41
CA LYS A 187 -4.43 1.39 18.11
C LYS A 187 -3.68 2.71 17.91
N GLY A 188 -4.35 3.71 17.34
CA GLY A 188 -3.77 5.03 17.06
C GLY A 188 -2.86 5.08 15.84
N GLY A 189 -2.82 4.02 15.04
CA GLY A 189 -2.11 3.98 13.77
C GLY A 189 -3.02 4.29 12.57
N GLU A 190 -2.62 3.78 11.41
CA GLU A 190 -3.34 3.86 10.14
C GLU A 190 -4.76 3.29 10.28
N VAL A 191 -5.71 3.85 9.53
CA VAL A 191 -7.11 3.44 9.62
C VAL A 191 -7.35 2.20 8.75
N HIS A 192 -7.83 1.12 9.35
CA HIS A 192 -8.20 -0.10 8.64
C HIS A 192 -9.70 -0.29 8.59
N LEU A 193 -10.22 -0.76 7.45
CA LEU A 193 -11.63 -1.11 7.30
C LEU A 193 -12.03 -2.29 8.19
N ASN A 194 -11.12 -3.25 8.38
CA ASN A 194 -11.25 -4.39 9.27
C ASN A 194 -10.91 -3.99 10.71
N ASP A 195 -11.69 -3.08 11.28
CA ASP A 195 -11.51 -2.60 12.65
C ASP A 195 -12.00 -3.63 13.68
N PRO A 196 -11.27 -3.86 14.80
CA PRO A 196 -11.66 -4.83 15.82
C PRO A 196 -13.05 -4.58 16.44
N GLN A 197 -13.45 -3.32 16.65
CA GLN A 197 -14.76 -3.00 17.21
C GLN A 197 -15.87 -3.30 16.21
N ALA A 198 -15.68 -2.95 14.94
CA ALA A 198 -16.61 -3.29 13.87
C ALA A 198 -16.77 -4.81 13.74
N ILE A 199 -15.67 -5.57 13.74
CA ILE A 199 -15.70 -7.03 13.66
C ILE A 199 -16.44 -7.64 14.87
N ALA A 200 -16.18 -7.15 16.09
CA ALA A 200 -16.87 -7.63 17.28
C ALA A 200 -18.40 -7.42 17.18
N LYS A 201 -18.83 -6.27 16.69
CA LYS A 201 -20.26 -5.96 16.49
C LYS A 201 -20.90 -6.79 15.39
N LEU A 202 -20.18 -7.08 14.31
CA LEU A 202 -20.66 -8.00 13.29
C LEU A 202 -20.83 -9.43 13.83
N GLN A 203 -19.87 -9.91 14.63
CA GLN A 203 -19.96 -11.23 15.27
C GLN A 203 -21.11 -11.30 16.28
N GLU A 204 -21.29 -10.25 17.08
CA GLU A 204 -22.43 -10.12 18.01
C GLU A 204 -23.76 -10.21 17.24
N ALA A 205 -23.91 -9.40 16.18
CA ALA A 205 -25.10 -9.39 15.33
C ALA A 205 -25.40 -10.77 14.72
N ALA A 206 -24.38 -11.43 14.15
CA ALA A 206 -24.54 -12.73 13.50
C ALA A 206 -24.88 -13.87 14.48
N ARG A 207 -24.32 -13.85 15.70
CA ARG A 207 -24.55 -14.92 16.70
C ARG A 207 -25.86 -14.76 17.46
N SER A 208 -26.23 -13.51 17.78
CA SER A 208 -27.42 -13.20 18.59
C SER A 208 -28.64 -12.79 17.78
N ASN A 209 -28.49 -12.65 16.45
CA ASN A 209 -29.49 -12.07 15.57
C ASN A 209 -29.93 -10.64 15.98
N SER A 210 -28.99 -9.86 16.53
CA SER A 210 -29.26 -8.51 17.05
C SER A 210 -29.21 -7.46 15.95
N VAL A 211 -30.38 -6.90 15.62
CA VAL A 211 -30.51 -5.77 14.69
C VAL A 211 -29.80 -4.52 15.22
N ALA A 212 -29.81 -4.31 16.54
CA ALA A 212 -29.12 -3.17 17.16
C ALA A 212 -27.59 -3.27 16.97
N ALA A 213 -27.01 -4.44 17.21
CA ALA A 213 -25.58 -4.67 16.97
C ALA A 213 -25.21 -4.49 15.49
N TYR A 214 -26.07 -4.91 14.56
CA TYR A 214 -25.85 -4.69 13.13
C TYR A 214 -25.91 -3.21 12.73
N ARG A 215 -26.82 -2.42 13.34
CA ARG A 215 -26.87 -0.95 13.13
C ARG A 215 -25.60 -0.26 13.62
N GLU A 216 -25.08 -0.67 14.78
CA GLU A 216 -23.80 -0.16 15.29
C GLU A 216 -22.64 -0.52 14.36
N TYR A 217 -22.55 -1.78 13.93
CA TYR A 217 -21.57 -2.23 12.93
C TYR A 217 -21.65 -1.40 11.64
N SER A 218 -22.85 -1.24 11.08
CA SER A 218 -23.07 -0.51 9.83
C SER A 218 -22.63 0.95 9.94
N LYS A 219 -22.94 1.62 11.06
CA LYS A 219 -22.50 3.00 11.33
C LYS A 219 -20.97 3.11 11.44
N LEU A 220 -20.33 2.17 12.14
CA LEU A 220 -18.86 2.13 12.26
C LEU A 220 -18.21 1.96 10.88
N VAL A 221 -18.67 0.98 10.09
CA VAL A 221 -18.14 0.71 8.75
C VAL A 221 -18.41 1.85 7.79
N GLU A 222 -19.54 2.55 7.87
CA GLU A 222 -19.80 3.74 7.06
C GLU A 222 -18.78 4.84 7.35
N ASN A 223 -18.50 5.12 8.63
CA ASN A 223 -17.50 6.11 9.03
C ASN A 223 -16.09 5.71 8.58
N LEU A 224 -15.72 4.42 8.70
CA LEU A 224 -14.44 3.92 8.19
C LEU A 224 -14.35 4.04 6.67
N ASN A 225 -15.43 3.77 5.93
CA ASN A 225 -15.44 3.94 4.47
C ASN A 225 -15.18 5.38 4.05
N LYS A 226 -15.71 6.38 4.78
CA LYS A 226 -15.47 7.81 4.53
C LYS A 226 -13.98 8.18 4.63
N ALA A 227 -13.24 7.50 5.51
CA ALA A 227 -11.81 7.74 5.68
C ALA A 227 -10.95 6.94 4.70
N CYS A 228 -11.30 5.69 4.38
CA CYS A 228 -10.42 4.76 3.67
C CYS A 228 -10.70 4.61 2.17
N ASN A 229 -11.93 4.82 1.71
CA ASN A 229 -12.35 4.41 0.36
C ASN A 229 -12.96 5.57 -0.43
N LEU A 230 -12.71 5.59 -1.75
CA LEU A 230 -13.31 6.57 -2.67
C LEU A 230 -14.84 6.62 -2.59
N ARG A 231 -15.49 5.46 -2.46
CA ARG A 231 -16.97 5.39 -2.32
C ARG A 231 -17.49 6.10 -1.06
N GLY A 232 -16.66 6.25 -0.02
CA GLY A 232 -17.03 6.97 1.18
C GLY A 232 -17.04 8.50 1.00
N MET A 233 -16.42 9.01 -0.06
CA MET A 233 -16.49 10.43 -0.43
C MET A 233 -17.78 10.75 -1.21
N LEU A 234 -18.52 9.72 -1.65
CA LEU A 234 -19.78 9.88 -2.38
C LEU A 234 -20.94 10.00 -1.40
N LYS A 235 -21.95 10.79 -1.78
CA LYS A 235 -23.24 10.87 -1.10
C LYS A 235 -24.38 10.64 -2.08
N PHE A 236 -25.43 9.99 -1.61
CA PHE A 236 -26.67 9.90 -2.39
C PHE A 236 -27.27 11.30 -2.51
N LYS A 237 -27.68 11.65 -3.73
CA LYS A 237 -28.52 12.83 -3.96
C LYS A 237 -29.95 12.43 -3.66
N GLU A 238 -30.60 13.16 -2.76
CA GLU A 238 -32.02 12.95 -2.49
C GLU A 238 -32.83 13.37 -3.72
N ILE A 239 -33.67 12.46 -4.21
CA ILE A 239 -34.55 12.68 -5.36
C ILE A 239 -35.96 12.29 -4.91
N GLY A 240 -36.84 13.28 -4.81
CA GLY A 240 -38.24 13.08 -4.41
C GLY A 240 -38.45 12.81 -2.92
N SER A 241 -39.67 12.41 -2.58
CA SER A 241 -40.07 11.99 -1.24
C SER A 241 -39.74 10.52 -1.00
N SER A 242 -39.39 10.16 0.23
CA SER A 242 -39.19 8.75 0.64
C SER A 242 -40.45 7.92 0.41
N ILE A 243 -40.28 6.69 -0.08
CA ILE A 243 -41.36 5.72 -0.22
C ILE A 243 -41.49 4.83 1.03
N PRO A 244 -42.68 4.27 1.29
CA PRO A 244 -42.89 3.22 2.29
C PRO A 244 -41.97 1.99 2.06
N LEU A 245 -41.55 1.32 3.14
CA LEU A 245 -40.62 0.18 3.04
C LEU A 245 -41.24 -1.05 2.36
N ASP A 246 -42.56 -1.20 2.44
CA ASP A 246 -43.33 -2.25 1.78
C ASP A 246 -43.40 -2.11 0.25
N GLU A 247 -43.09 -0.92 -0.28
CA GLU A 247 -42.90 -0.71 -1.72
C GLU A 247 -41.49 -1.10 -2.20
N VAL A 248 -40.54 -1.31 -1.28
CA VAL A 248 -39.18 -1.75 -1.60
C VAL A 248 -39.16 -3.25 -1.83
N GLU A 249 -38.31 -3.69 -2.76
CA GLU A 249 -38.07 -5.11 -3.02
C GLU A 249 -37.76 -5.89 -1.71
N PRO A 250 -38.42 -7.05 -1.47
CA PRO A 250 -38.18 -7.83 -0.27
C PRO A 250 -36.72 -8.28 -0.13
N ALA A 251 -36.23 -8.34 1.12
CA ALA A 251 -34.87 -8.80 1.40
C ALA A 251 -34.58 -10.21 0.84
N SER A 252 -35.58 -11.10 0.81
CA SER A 252 -35.48 -12.44 0.23
C SER A 252 -35.16 -12.46 -1.27
N GLU A 253 -35.50 -11.40 -2.01
CA GLU A 253 -35.16 -11.26 -3.42
C GLU A 253 -33.80 -10.55 -3.59
N ILE A 254 -33.53 -9.53 -2.77
CA ILE A 254 -32.26 -8.80 -2.80
C ILE A 254 -31.07 -9.74 -2.53
N VAL A 255 -31.17 -10.62 -1.53
CA VAL A 255 -30.07 -11.53 -1.15
C VAL A 255 -29.68 -12.53 -2.25
N LYS A 256 -30.56 -12.82 -3.21
CA LYS A 256 -30.23 -13.68 -4.36
C LYS A 256 -29.18 -13.08 -5.28
N ARG A 257 -28.95 -11.76 -5.19
CA ARG A 257 -27.88 -11.05 -5.91
C ARG A 257 -26.53 -11.18 -5.21
N PHE A 258 -26.48 -11.66 -3.97
CA PHE A 258 -25.24 -11.79 -3.22
C PHE A 258 -24.48 -13.06 -3.61
N CYS A 259 -23.16 -12.92 -3.70
CA CYS A 259 -22.25 -14.00 -4.00
C CYS A 259 -21.13 -14.03 -2.94
N THR A 260 -20.83 -15.19 -2.37
CA THR A 260 -19.57 -15.35 -1.63
C THR A 260 -18.45 -15.61 -2.64
N GLY A 261 -17.35 -14.86 -2.54
CA GLY A 261 -16.20 -15.00 -3.45
C GLY A 261 -15.53 -16.39 -3.37
N ALA A 262 -14.73 -16.72 -4.38
CA ALA A 262 -13.98 -18.00 -4.40
C ALA A 262 -12.89 -17.98 -3.33
N MET A 263 -12.98 -18.90 -2.38
CA MET A 263 -11.97 -19.14 -1.37
C MET A 263 -11.61 -20.62 -1.43
N SER A 264 -10.35 -20.94 -1.78
CA SER A 264 -9.95 -22.32 -2.02
C SER A 264 -9.90 -23.14 -0.73
N TYR A 265 -10.13 -24.45 -0.81
CA TYR A 265 -9.91 -25.40 0.31
C TYR A 265 -8.50 -25.35 0.91
N GLY A 266 -7.50 -24.91 0.15
CA GLY A 266 -6.15 -24.71 0.67
C GLY A 266 -5.99 -23.46 1.52
N SER A 267 -6.93 -22.50 1.40
CA SER A 267 -6.90 -21.21 2.11
C SER A 267 -7.82 -21.15 3.33
N ILE A 268 -8.88 -21.95 3.36
CA ILE A 268 -9.85 -22.03 4.45
C ILE A 268 -10.20 -23.49 4.77
N SER A 269 -10.65 -23.75 5.99
CA SER A 269 -11.01 -25.12 6.39
C SER A 269 -12.25 -25.64 5.65
N LEU A 270 -12.38 -26.96 5.57
CA LEU A 270 -13.54 -27.63 4.98
C LEU A 270 -14.86 -27.20 5.64
N GLU A 271 -14.83 -27.01 6.95
CA GLU A 271 -15.98 -26.58 7.75
C GLU A 271 -16.41 -25.15 7.37
N ALA A 272 -15.45 -24.23 7.24
CA ALA A 272 -15.72 -22.86 6.83
C ALA A 272 -16.29 -22.81 5.41
N HIS A 273 -15.67 -23.55 4.49
CA HIS A 273 -16.11 -23.64 3.10
C HIS A 273 -17.54 -24.19 2.99
N THR A 274 -17.80 -25.32 3.65
CA THR A 274 -19.10 -25.98 3.63
C THR A 274 -20.18 -25.11 4.28
N ALA A 275 -19.86 -24.42 5.38
CA ALA A 275 -20.79 -23.51 6.03
C ALA A 275 -21.27 -22.39 5.11
N LEU A 276 -20.36 -21.80 4.31
CA LEU A 276 -20.70 -20.77 3.33
C LEU A 276 -21.60 -21.31 2.22
N ALA A 277 -21.26 -22.46 1.65
CA ALA A 277 -22.05 -23.08 0.59
C ALA A 277 -23.47 -23.41 1.05
N VAL A 278 -23.62 -24.02 2.23
CA VAL A 278 -24.93 -24.32 2.82
C VAL A 278 -25.72 -23.05 3.08
N ALA A 279 -25.09 -21.98 3.59
CA ALA A 279 -25.77 -20.72 3.85
C ALA A 279 -26.28 -20.06 2.56
N MET A 280 -25.44 -19.97 1.52
CA MET A 280 -25.81 -19.34 0.25
C MET A 280 -26.92 -20.11 -0.48
N ASN A 281 -26.85 -21.44 -0.48
CA ASN A 281 -27.90 -22.29 -1.07
C ASN A 281 -29.25 -22.13 -0.34
N ARG A 282 -29.24 -21.99 0.99
CA ARG A 282 -30.47 -21.76 1.77
C ARG A 282 -31.16 -20.45 1.44
N ILE A 283 -30.41 -19.39 1.15
CA ILE A 283 -30.96 -18.06 0.83
C ILE A 283 -31.15 -17.83 -0.67
N GLY A 284 -30.87 -18.83 -1.51
CA GLY A 284 -30.96 -18.72 -2.97
C GLY A 284 -29.90 -17.80 -3.60
N GLY A 285 -28.81 -17.50 -2.86
CA GLY A 285 -27.65 -16.79 -3.38
C GLY A 285 -26.65 -17.74 -4.02
N LYS A 286 -25.44 -17.24 -4.33
CA LYS A 286 -24.39 -18.04 -4.97
C LYS A 286 -23.16 -18.17 -4.09
N SER A 287 -22.64 -19.39 -3.90
CA SER A 287 -21.28 -19.60 -3.40
C SER A 287 -20.36 -19.94 -4.57
N ASN A 288 -19.18 -19.34 -4.61
CA ASN A 288 -18.20 -19.62 -5.66
C ASN A 288 -17.35 -20.84 -5.29
N THR A 289 -17.81 -22.00 -5.74
CA THR A 289 -17.07 -23.24 -6.08
C THR A 289 -18.01 -24.14 -6.85
#